data_AF-A0A653A0C8-F1
#
_entry.id   AF-A0A653A0C8-F1
#
_cell.length_a   1.000
_cell.length_b   1.000
_cell.length_c   1.000
_cell.angle_alpha   90.00
_cell.angle_beta   90.00
_cell.angle_gamma   90.00
#
_symmetry.space_group_name_H-M   'P 1'
#
loop_
_entity.id
_entity.type
_entity.pdbx_description
1 polymer ?
#
loop_
_entity_poly.entity_id
_entity_poly.type
_entity_poly.pdbx_seq_one_letter_code
_entity_poly.pdbx_strand_id
1 'polypeptide(L)' 'MIIDEEDILGYVVDESLVCTECATAEEVDEATSDDLITRDDVEKGNKAYFCDRCNSRIVLPGVQILAKHSEAKA' A
#
# COMPACT_ATOMS: atom_id res chain seq x y z
N MET A 1 6.94 -18.41 -7.26
CA MET A 1 5.78 -17.53 -7.14
C MET A 1 6.00 -16.42 -8.14
N ILE A 2 5.08 -16.20 -9.07
CA ILE A 2 5.15 -15.07 -10.01
C ILE A 2 4.21 -14.03 -9.40
N ILE A 3 4.72 -12.85 -9.08
CA ILE A 3 3.94 -11.72 -8.60
C ILE A 3 3.79 -10.79 -9.80
N ASP A 4 2.56 -10.58 -10.24
CA ASP A 4 2.27 -9.62 -11.30
C ASP A 4 2.38 -8.20 -10.73
N GLU A 5 3.00 -7.27 -11.48
CA GLU A 5 3.18 -5.88 -11.03
C GLU A 5 1.84 -5.20 -10.71
N GLU A 6 0.77 -5.62 -11.39
CA GLU A 6 -0.61 -5.15 -11.17
C GLU A 6 -1.21 -5.60 -9.82
N ASP A 7 -0.59 -6.59 -9.17
CA ASP A 7 -1.01 -7.10 -7.86
C ASP A 7 -0.26 -6.45 -6.69
N ILE A 8 0.69 -5.56 -6.96
CA ILE A 8 1.43 -4.81 -5.94
C ILE A 8 0.63 -3.60 -5.50
N LEU A 9 0.31 -3.53 -4.20
CA LEU A 9 -0.47 -2.44 -3.61
C LEU A 9 0.38 -1.49 -2.75
N GLY A 10 1.59 -1.90 -2.38
CA GLY A 10 2.54 -1.10 -1.64
C GLY A 10 3.85 -1.83 -1.40
N TYR A 11 4.72 -1.17 -0.66
CA TYR A 11 6.11 -1.56 -0.42
C TYR A 11 6.44 -1.42 1.07
N VAL A 12 7.35 -2.25 1.56
CA VAL A 12 8.00 -2.10 2.87
C VAL A 12 9.36 -1.47 2.61
N VAL A 13 9.56 -0.25 3.07
CA VAL A 13 10.82 0.50 2.92
C VAL A 13 11.32 0.85 4.30
N ASP A 14 12.50 0.37 4.71
CA ASP A 14 13.08 0.59 6.04
C ASP A 14 12.06 0.36 7.17
N GLU A 15 11.37 -0.79 7.14
CA GLU A 15 10.33 -1.18 8.11
C GLU A 15 9.05 -0.30 8.10
N SER A 16 8.93 0.62 7.14
CA SER A 16 7.77 1.50 6.95
C SER A 16 6.91 1.05 5.77
N LEU A 17 5.59 1.15 5.90
CA LEU A 17 4.66 0.80 4.83
C LEU A 17 4.43 1.99 3.90
N VAL A 18 4.67 1.81 2.61
CA VAL A 18 4.57 2.88 1.62
C VAL A 18 3.61 2.44 0.50
N CYS A 19 2.58 3.22 0.20
CA CYS A 19 1.70 2.91 -0.93
C CYS A 19 2.40 3.18 -2.27
N THR A 20 1.88 2.59 -3.35
CA THR A 20 2.43 2.77 -4.71
C THR A 20 2.45 4.23 -5.18
N GLU A 21 1.59 5.09 -4.64
CA GLU A 21 1.59 6.53 -4.95
C GLU A 21 2.69 7.32 -4.21
N CYS A 22 3.14 6.81 -3.06
CA CYS A 22 4.14 7.47 -2.22
C CYS A 22 5.54 6.88 -2.37
N ALA A 23 5.65 5.70 -2.98
CA ALA A 23 6.92 5.06 -3.28
C ALA A 23 7.63 5.82 -4.41
N THR A 24 8.93 5.98 -4.26
CA THR A 24 9.80 6.55 -5.30
C THR A 24 10.23 5.46 -6.29
N ALA A 25 10.63 5.84 -7.50
CA ALA A 25 11.10 4.87 -8.49
C ALA A 25 12.29 4.03 -7.97
N GLU A 26 13.22 4.66 -7.26
CA GLU A 26 14.39 3.98 -6.66
C GLU A 26 13.96 2.90 -5.65
N GLU A 27 13.00 3.22 -4.77
CA GLU A 27 12.46 2.26 -3.81
C GLU A 27 11.72 1.09 -4.48
N VAL A 28 11.06 1.35 -5.61
CA VAL A 28 10.39 0.31 -6.41
C VAL A 28 11.42 -0.61 -7.08
N ASP A 29 12.49 -0.04 -7.63
CA ASP A 29 13.57 -0.79 -8.28
C ASP A 29 14.40 -1.62 -7.27
N GLU A 30 14.53 -1.15 -6.03
CA GLU A 30 15.25 -1.86 -4.96
C GLU A 30 14.38 -2.87 -4.19
N ALA A 31 13.05 -2.80 -4.31
CA ALA A 31 12.13 -3.68 -3.60
C ALA A 31 12.29 -5.15 -4.02
N THR A 32 12.39 -6.03 -3.03
CA THR A 32 12.39 -7.48 -3.26
C THR A 32 11.00 -8.06 -3.03
N SER A 33 10.78 -9.34 -3.39
CA SER A 33 9.49 -10.01 -3.20
C SER A 33 8.98 -10.00 -1.76
N ASP A 34 9.88 -9.94 -0.78
CA ASP A 34 9.55 -9.90 0.64
C ASP A 34 9.16 -8.48 1.11
N ASP A 35 9.49 -7.46 0.31
CA ASP A 35 9.16 -6.06 0.56
C ASP A 35 7.85 -5.64 -0.11
N LEU A 36 7.16 -6.55 -0.82
CA LEU A 36 5.92 -6.24 -1.53
C LEU A 36 4.70 -6.50 -0.65
N ILE A 37 3.78 -5.54 -0.63
CA ILE A 37 2.42 -5.73 -0.11
C ILE A 37 1.55 -6.08 -1.31
N THR A 38 1.18 -7.35 -1.44
CA THR A 38 0.37 -7.79 -2.57
C THR A 38 -1.12 -7.73 -2.26
N ARG A 39 -1.95 -7.80 -3.31
CA ARG A 39 -3.39 -8.02 -3.17
C ARG A 39 -3.71 -9.22 -2.28
N ASP A 40 -2.96 -10.32 -2.42
CA ASP A 40 -3.19 -11.55 -1.64
C ASP A 40 -2.97 -11.32 -0.14
N ASP A 41 -1.96 -10.52 0.24
CA ASP A 41 -1.71 -10.12 1.63
C ASP A 41 -2.88 -9.31 2.21
N VAL A 42 -3.48 -8.43 1.42
CA VAL A 42 -4.62 -7.60 1.83
C VAL A 42 -5.93 -8.42 1.85
N GLU A 43 -6.13 -9.34 0.91
CA GLU A 43 -7.33 -10.18 0.82
C GLU A 43 -7.36 -11.27 1.90
N LYS A 44 -6.23 -11.94 2.15
CA LYS A 44 -6.12 -12.99 3.17
C LYS A 44 -5.82 -12.41 4.55
N GLY A 45 -5.21 -11.23 4.60
CA GLY A 45 -4.87 -10.55 5.83
C GLY A 45 -6.11 -10.01 6.53
N ASN A 46 -6.29 -10.42 7.79
CA ASN A 46 -7.26 -9.79 8.69
C ASN A 46 -6.75 -8.43 9.25
N LYS A 47 -5.77 -7.82 8.58
CA LYS A 47 -5.07 -6.60 9.01
C LYS A 47 -5.22 -5.53 7.95
N ALA A 48 -5.40 -4.29 8.40
CA ALA A 48 -5.39 -3.15 7.50
C ALA A 48 -3.97 -2.61 7.37
N TYR A 49 -3.54 -2.38 6.14
CA TYR A 49 -2.27 -1.74 5.82
C TYR A 49 -2.51 -0.24 5.61
N PHE A 50 -1.67 0.58 6.20
CA PHE A 50 -1.72 2.04 6.07
C PHE A 50 -0.36 2.52 5.61
N CYS A 51 -0.34 3.45 4.67
CA CYS A 51 0.90 4.08 4.26
C CYS A 51 1.35 5.08 5.34
N ASP A 52 2.58 4.94 5.84
CA ASP A 52 3.15 5.82 6.84
C ASP A 52 3.42 7.25 6.31
N ARG A 53 3.49 7.45 4.99
CA ARG A 53 3.73 8.76 4.36
C ARG A 53 2.48 9.60 4.22
N CYS A 54 1.41 9.03 3.66
CA CYS A 54 0.16 9.75 3.40
C CYS A 54 -0.96 9.42 4.39
N ASN A 55 -0.76 8.45 5.28
CA ASN A 55 -1.77 7.89 6.19
C ASN A 55 -3.01 7.31 5.49
N SER A 56 -2.94 7.13 4.16
CA SER A 56 -4.00 6.48 3.40
C SER A 56 -3.96 4.98 3.61
N ARG A 57 -5.14 4.37 3.67
CA ARG A 57 -5.27 2.91 3.74
C ARG A 57 -4.92 2.31 2.37
N ILE A 58 -4.05 1.30 2.37
CA ILE A 58 -3.76 0.48 1.20
C ILE A 58 -4.94 -0.47 1.02
N VAL A 59 -5.62 -0.36 -0.12
CA VAL A 59 -6.85 -1.09 -0.43
C VAL A 59 -6.76 -1.70 -1.82
N LEU A 60 -7.62 -2.69 -2.07
CA LEU A 60 -7.71 -3.31 -3.39
C LEU A 60 -8.20 -2.30 -4.44
N PRO A 61 -7.63 -2.31 -5.65
CA PRO A 61 -8.14 -1.51 -6.76
C PRO A 61 -9.59 -1.90 -7.03
N GLY A 62 -10.50 -0.93 -6.97
CA GLY A 62 -11.94 -1.14 -7.15
C GLY A 62 -12.78 -1.11 -5.85
N VAL A 63 -12.15 -1.13 -4.68
CA VAL A 63 -12.84 -0.86 -3.41
C VAL A 63 -12.80 0.65 -3.17
N GLN A 64 -13.79 1.38 -3.69
CA GLN A 64 -13.99 2.79 -3.33
C GLN A 64 -14.42 2.87 -1.86
N ILE A 65 -13.46 2.92 -0.95
CA ILE A 65 -13.74 3.42 0.40
C ILE A 65 -13.95 4.92 0.24
N LEU A 66 -15.21 5.34 0.33
CA LEU A 66 -15.59 6.75 0.48
C LEU A 66 -14.98 7.27 1.80
N ALA A 67 -13.69 7.58 1.81
CA ALA A 67 -13.06 8.33 2.87
C ALA A 67 -13.56 9.77 2.76
N LYS A 68 -14.74 10.02 3.33
CA LYS A 68 -15.26 11.38 3.47
C LYS A 68 -14.23 12.16 4.27
N HIS A 69 -13.64 13.17 3.62
CA HIS A 69 -12.90 14.24 4.25
C HIS A 69 -13.67 14.72 5.49
N SER A 70 -13.17 14.41 6.68
CA SER A 70 -13.58 15.12 7.88
C SER A 70 -12.62 16.27 8.04
N GLU A 71 -12.94 17.39 7.39
CA GLU A 71 -12.29 18.67 7.67
C GLU A 71 -12.63 19.05 9.12
N ALA A 72 -11.73 18.72 10.06
CA ALA A 72 -11.75 19.31 11.39
C ALA A 72 -11.28 20.77 11.26
N LYS A 73 -12.21 21.66 10.89
CA LYS A 73 -12.02 23.10 11.08
C LYS A 73 -12.31 23.45 12.54
N ALA A 74 -11.36 24.18 13.10
CA ALA A 74 -11.24 24.70 14.46
C ALA A 74 -12.44 25.50 14.97
#